data_AF-A0A958CQ28-F1
#
_entry.id   AF-A0A958CQ28-F1
#
_cell.length_a   1.000
_cell.length_b   1.000
_cell.length_c   1.000
_cell.angle_alpha   90.00
_cell.angle_beta   90.00
_cell.angle_gamma   90.00
#
_symmetry.space_group_name_H-M   'P 1'
#
loop_
_entity.id
_entity.type
_entity.pdbx_description
1 polymer ?
#
loop_
_entity_poly.entity_id
_entity_poly.type
_entity_poly.pdbx_seq_one_letter_code
_entity_poly.pdbx_strand_id
1 'polypeptide(L)'
;ALDGFDASYSAWSDPEIDALLDQIAQEFDTDARAELYKELQAYMYDNPPFIYLYEPISFEAINSAVQGYVPNSVEQYYLKDVWLGE
;
A
#
# COMPACT_ATOMS: atom_id res chain seq x y z
N ALA A 1 -2.75 9.01 -1.73
CA ALA A 1 -3.85 8.87 -2.70
C ALA A 1 -5.16 9.42 -2.17
N LEU A 2 -5.45 9.25 -0.87
CA LEU A 2 -6.70 9.69 -0.25
C LEU A 2 -6.52 10.92 0.67
N ASP A 3 -5.45 11.70 0.46
CA ASP A 3 -5.04 12.81 1.34
C ASP A 3 -5.59 14.17 0.84
N GLY A 4 -6.81 14.15 0.31
CA GLY A 4 -7.47 15.34 -0.24
C GLY A 4 -6.64 16.07 -1.30
N PHE A 5 -6.59 17.39 -1.21
CA PHE A 5 -5.87 18.26 -2.14
C PHE A 5 -4.34 18.21 -2.01
N ASP A 6 -3.82 17.60 -0.95
CA ASP A 6 -2.38 17.39 -0.76
C ASP A 6 -1.87 16.15 -1.54
N ALA A 7 -2.79 15.35 -2.12
CA ALA A 7 -2.45 14.19 -2.93
C ALA A 7 -1.98 14.56 -4.36
N SER A 8 -0.77 14.12 -4.71
CA SER A 8 -0.12 14.36 -6.02
C SER A 8 -0.91 13.91 -7.26
N TYR A 9 -1.48 12.69 -7.26
CA TYR A 9 -2.04 12.05 -8.46
C TYR A 9 -3.55 11.84 -8.43
N SER A 10 -4.18 12.06 -7.28
CA SER A 10 -5.59 11.78 -7.04
C SER A 10 -6.15 12.81 -6.06
N ALA A 11 -6.05 14.09 -6.44
CA ALA A 11 -6.61 15.20 -5.67
C ALA A 11 -8.15 15.11 -5.66
N TRP A 12 -8.67 14.36 -4.72
CA TRP A 12 -10.08 14.07 -4.47
C TRP A 12 -10.30 14.11 -2.96
N SER A 13 -11.36 14.78 -2.51
CA SER A 13 -11.75 14.81 -1.09
C SER A 13 -13.19 14.35 -0.98
N ASP A 14 -13.41 13.47 -0.01
CA ASP A 14 -14.71 12.93 0.35
C ASP A 14 -14.79 12.94 1.88
N PRO A 15 -15.77 13.64 2.48
CA PRO A 15 -15.87 13.77 3.93
C PRO A 15 -15.98 12.44 4.68
N GLU A 16 -16.54 11.40 4.04
CA GLU A 16 -16.67 10.07 4.66
C GLU A 16 -15.31 9.36 4.69
N ILE A 17 -14.57 9.44 3.59
CA ILE A 17 -13.19 8.90 3.52
C ILE A 17 -12.30 9.62 4.54
N ASP A 18 -12.38 10.95 4.61
CA ASP A 18 -11.60 11.75 5.55
C ASP A 18 -11.92 11.35 7.01
N ALA A 19 -13.20 11.19 7.35
CA ALA A 19 -13.63 10.77 8.70
C ALA A 19 -13.19 9.34 9.06
N LEU A 20 -13.20 8.41 8.11
CA LEU A 20 -12.70 7.04 8.31
C LEU A 20 -11.18 7.03 8.51
N LEU A 21 -10.44 7.81 7.71
CA LEU A 21 -8.98 7.94 7.85
C LEU A 21 -8.58 8.55 9.19
N ASP A 22 -9.30 9.56 9.67
CA ASP A 22 -9.07 10.16 10.99
C ASP A 22 -9.27 9.15 12.14
N GLN A 23 -10.28 8.29 12.04
CA GLN A 23 -10.51 7.21 13.01
C GLN A 23 -9.42 6.15 12.95
N ILE A 24 -9.05 5.71 11.75
CA ILE A 24 -7.98 4.74 11.52
C ILE A 24 -6.65 5.22 12.11
N ALA A 25 -6.33 6.51 11.96
CA ALA A 25 -5.10 7.11 12.49
C ALA A 25 -5.06 7.12 14.02
N GLN A 26 -6.22 7.10 14.68
CA GLN A 26 -6.36 7.16 16.15
C GLN A 26 -6.63 5.79 16.80
N GLU A 27 -6.89 4.74 16.02
CA GLU A 27 -7.13 3.39 16.53
C GLU A 27 -5.81 2.61 16.70
N PHE A 28 -5.58 2.14 17.93
CA PHE A 28 -4.36 1.44 18.32
C PHE A 28 -4.54 -0.07 18.41
N ASP A 29 -5.77 -0.55 18.57
CA ASP A 29 -6.08 -1.97 18.48
C ASP A 29 -6.03 -2.43 17.02
N THR A 30 -5.28 -3.50 16.76
CA THR A 30 -5.00 -3.92 15.38
C THR A 30 -6.23 -4.49 14.70
N ASP A 31 -7.05 -5.23 15.45
CA ASP A 31 -8.23 -5.88 14.90
C ASP A 31 -9.34 -4.85 14.66
N ALA A 32 -9.55 -3.92 15.60
CA ALA A 32 -10.47 -2.80 15.43
C ALA A 32 -10.09 -1.91 14.25
N ARG A 33 -8.79 -1.58 14.10
CA ARG A 33 -8.30 -0.80 12.95
C ARG A 33 -8.49 -1.54 11.64
N ALA A 34 -8.36 -2.87 11.63
CA ALA A 34 -8.59 -3.68 10.45
C ALA A 34 -10.07 -3.63 10.00
N GLU A 35 -11.03 -3.61 10.94
CA GLU A 35 -12.44 -3.44 10.60
C GLU A 35 -12.73 -2.06 9.98
N LEU A 36 -12.13 -0.99 10.52
CA LEU A 36 -12.23 0.35 9.91
C LEU A 36 -11.68 0.39 8.47
N TYR A 37 -10.56 -0.29 8.21
CA TYR A 37 -10.03 -0.40 6.85
C TYR A 37 -10.97 -1.17 5.91
N LYS A 38 -11.68 -2.20 6.38
CA LYS A 38 -12.68 -2.92 5.57
C LYS A 38 -13.86 -2.02 5.23
N GLU A 39 -14.34 -1.23 6.19
CA GLU A 39 -15.41 -0.27 5.98
C GLU A 39 -15.02 0.78 4.93
N LEU A 40 -13.81 1.36 5.05
CA LEU A 40 -13.26 2.27 4.06
C LEU A 40 -13.19 1.64 2.66
N GLN A 41 -12.66 0.42 2.56
CA GLN A 41 -12.54 -0.28 1.27
C GLN A 41 -13.92 -0.61 0.67
N ALA A 42 -14.90 -0.98 1.47
CA ALA A 42 -16.27 -1.22 1.01
C ALA A 42 -16.92 0.08 0.50
N TYR A 43 -16.77 1.18 1.25
CA TYR A 43 -17.24 2.50 0.82
C TYR A 43 -16.61 2.93 -0.51
N MET A 44 -15.30 2.80 -0.63
CA MET A 44 -14.56 3.16 -1.85
C MET A 44 -14.81 2.19 -3.01
N TYR A 45 -15.36 1.01 -2.76
CA TYR A 45 -15.81 0.10 -3.82
C TYR A 45 -17.13 0.59 -4.40
N ASP A 46 -18.08 1.01 -3.56
CA ASP A 46 -19.37 1.54 -3.97
C ASP A 46 -19.26 2.98 -4.53
N ASN A 47 -18.31 3.77 -4.01
CA ASN A 47 -18.05 5.16 -4.36
C ASN A 47 -16.57 5.34 -4.76
N PRO A 48 -16.16 4.85 -5.94
CA PRO A 48 -14.75 4.80 -6.32
C PRO A 48 -14.16 6.20 -6.55
N PRO A 49 -13.14 6.63 -5.77
CA PRO A 49 -12.40 7.87 -6.05
C PRO A 49 -11.46 7.74 -7.26
N PHE A 50 -11.20 6.51 -7.71
CA PHE A 50 -10.41 6.18 -8.89
C PHE A 50 -10.81 4.81 -9.46
N ILE A 51 -10.42 4.54 -10.70
CA ILE A 51 -10.70 3.27 -11.36
C ILE A 51 -9.68 2.22 -10.89
N TYR A 52 -10.15 1.19 -10.19
CA TYR A 52 -9.33 0.03 -9.83
C TYR A 52 -9.04 -0.82 -11.07
N LEU A 53 -7.77 -1.17 -11.28
CA LEU A 53 -7.35 -1.99 -12.42
C LEU A 53 -6.99 -3.41 -11.97
N TYR A 54 -5.85 -3.56 -11.30
CA TYR A 54 -5.33 -4.84 -10.81
C TYR A 54 -4.21 -4.60 -9.78
N GLU A 55 -3.89 -5.64 -9.00
CA GLU A 55 -2.66 -5.70 -8.20
C GLU A 55 -1.57 -6.40 -9.04
N PRO A 56 -0.40 -5.78 -9.24
CA PRO A 56 0.66 -6.35 -10.04
C PRO A 56 1.36 -7.50 -9.29
N ILE A 57 1.61 -8.60 -9.99
CA ILE A 57 2.52 -9.63 -9.50
C ILE A 57 3.94 -9.24 -9.92
N SER A 58 4.78 -8.97 -8.93
CA SER A 58 6.17 -8.57 -9.14
C SER A 58 7.07 -9.81 -9.29
N PHE A 59 7.87 -9.81 -10.36
CA PHE A 59 8.86 -10.84 -10.66
C PHE A 59 10.24 -10.22 -10.78
N GLU A 60 11.19 -10.75 -10.03
CA GLU A 60 12.56 -10.23 -9.99
C GLU A 60 13.54 -11.31 -10.43
N ALA A 61 14.09 -11.14 -11.63
CA ALA A 61 15.12 -12.03 -12.14
C ALA A 61 16.47 -11.65 -11.52
N ILE A 62 17.13 -12.62 -10.90
CA ILE A 62 18.47 -12.45 -10.33
C ILE A 62 19.50 -13.27 -11.12
N ASN A 63 20.71 -12.73 -11.21
CA ASN A 63 21.85 -13.48 -11.73
C ASN A 63 22.20 -14.63 -10.76
N SER A 64 22.62 -15.79 -11.26
CA SER A 64 23.00 -16.94 -10.42
C SER A 64 24.16 -16.65 -9.45
N ALA A 65 25.01 -15.67 -9.77
CA ALA A 65 26.08 -15.21 -8.88
C ALA A 65 25.55 -14.36 -7.71
N VAL A 66 24.32 -13.82 -7.78
CA VAL A 66 23.75 -13.01 -6.69
C VAL A 66 23.27 -13.93 -5.57
N GLN A 67 23.78 -13.68 -4.37
CA GLN A 67 23.46 -14.44 -3.17
C GLN A 67 22.93 -13.50 -2.07
N GLY A 68 22.08 -14.02 -1.19
CA GLY A 68 21.49 -13.26 -0.09
C GLY A 68 20.33 -12.33 -0.48
N TYR A 69 19.96 -12.26 -1.77
CA TYR A 69 18.84 -11.45 -2.22
C TYR A 69 17.49 -12.07 -1.84
N VAL A 70 16.64 -11.27 -1.19
CA VAL A 70 15.26 -11.61 -0.88
C VAL A 70 14.38 -10.43 -1.32
N PRO A 71 13.41 -10.64 -2.22
CA PRO A 71 12.43 -9.61 -2.57
C PRO A 71 11.73 -9.09 -1.32
N ASN A 72 11.56 -7.78 -1.21
CA ASN A 72 10.79 -7.20 -0.11
C ASN A 72 9.37 -6.85 -0.55
N SER A 73 8.44 -6.85 0.41
CA SER A 73 7.02 -6.61 0.15
C SER A 73 6.68 -5.16 -0.22
N VAL A 74 7.67 -4.27 -0.26
CA VAL A 74 7.51 -2.85 -0.64
C VAL A 74 8.23 -2.52 -1.96
N GLU A 75 8.60 -3.55 -2.73
CA GLU A 75 9.16 -3.46 -4.08
C GLU A 75 10.43 -2.60 -4.20
N GLN A 76 11.23 -2.54 -3.13
CA GLN A 76 12.53 -1.89 -3.12
C GLN A 76 13.65 -2.92 -3.17
N TYR A 77 14.71 -2.65 -3.94
CA TYR A 77 15.91 -3.50 -3.91
C TYR A 77 16.70 -3.29 -2.61
N TYR A 78 16.48 -4.16 -1.63
CA TYR A 78 17.17 -4.12 -0.36
C TYR A 78 18.49 -4.91 -0.42
N LEU A 79 19.56 -4.22 -0.80
CA LEU A 79 20.85 -4.86 -1.14
C LEU A 79 21.86 -4.97 0.02
N LYS A 80 21.46 -4.60 1.24
CA LYS A 80 22.37 -4.50 2.40
C LYS A 80 23.11 -5.81 2.68
N ASP A 81 22.40 -6.94 2.56
CA ASP A 81 22.91 -8.28 2.88
C ASP A 81 23.19 -9.09 1.59
N VAL A 82 23.34 -8.43 0.44
CA VAL A 82 23.52 -9.07 -0.87
C VAL A 82 24.98 -9.07 -1.27
N TRP A 83 25.46 -10.18 -1.84
CA TRP A 83 26.83 -10.31 -2.34
C TRP A 83 26.88 -11.12 -3.64
N LEU A 84 28.06 -11.11 -4.29
CA LEU A 84 28.35 -11.97 -5.43
C LEU A 84 29.14 -13.20 -4.96
N GLY A 85 28.64 -14.38 -5.30
CA GLY A 85 29.39 -15.63 -5.20
C GLY A 85 30.48 -15.73 -6.27
N GLU A 86 31.47 -16.59 -6.02
CA GLU A 86 32.53 -16.94 -6.98
C GLU A 86 32.00 -17.77 -8.16
#